data_AF-G6YE32-F1
#
_entry.id   AF-G6YE32-F1
#
_cell.length_a   1.000
_cell.length_b   1.000
_cell.length_c   1.000
_cell.angle_alpha   90.00
_cell.angle_beta   90.00
_cell.angle_gamma   90.00
#
_symmetry.space_group_name_H-M   'P 1'
#
loop_
_entity.id
_entity.type
_entity.pdbx_description
1 polymer ?
#
loop_
_entity_poly.entity_id
_entity_poly.type
_entity_poly.pdbx_seq_one_letter_code
_entity_poly.pdbx_strand_id
1 'polypeptide(L)' 'MGARALYIGNTLYRVHGTNQPWTVGQANSSGCIRMTNEDVIDLYDRVKIGAQIIVRH' A
#
# COMPACT_ATOMS: atom_id res chain seq x y z
N MET A 1 -8.51 -6.97 1.20
CA MET A 1 -7.51 -6.23 0.38
C MET A 1 -8.28 -5.47 -0.69
N GLY A 2 -7.90 -4.24 -1.01
CA GLY A 2 -8.67 -3.34 -1.89
C GLY A 2 -8.32 -3.46 -3.37
N ALA A 3 -8.48 -2.36 -4.11
CA ALA A 3 -8.47 -2.34 -5.57
C ALA A 3 -7.13 -2.72 -6.23
N ARG A 4 -6.00 -2.42 -5.58
CA ARG A 4 -4.63 -2.69 -6.07
C ARG A 4 -3.68 -3.06 -4.92
N ALA A 5 -2.59 -3.73 -5.26
CA ALA A 5 -1.50 -4.06 -4.36
C ALA A 5 -0.14 -3.99 -5.09
N LEU A 6 0.84 -3.39 -4.43
CA LEU A 6 2.24 -3.33 -4.81
C LEU A 6 3.04 -4.16 -3.80
N TYR A 7 3.82 -5.11 -4.30
CA TYR A 7 4.60 -6.05 -3.48
C TYR A 7 6.00 -5.49 -3.24
N ILE A 8 6.43 -5.52 -1.98
CA ILE A 8 7.75 -5.03 -1.59
C ILE A 8 8.72 -6.20 -1.67
N GLY A 9 9.33 -6.40 -2.84
CA GLY A 9 10.24 -7.51 -3.09
C GLY A 9 9.61 -8.86 -2.73
N ASN A 10 10.37 -9.71 -2.03
CA ASN A 10 9.91 -11.01 -1.53
C ASN A 10 9.51 -10.96 -0.04
N THR A 11 9.04 -9.80 0.45
CA THR A 11 8.64 -9.62 1.86
C THR A 11 7.16 -9.92 2.07
N LEU A 12 6.74 -9.98 3.35
CA LEU A 12 5.32 -10.07 3.71
C LEU A 12 4.57 -8.73 3.59
N TYR A 13 5.30 -7.63 3.35
CA TYR A 13 4.76 -6.28 3.32
C TYR A 13 4.34 -5.85 1.91
N ARG A 14 3.29 -5.03 1.87
CA ARG A 14 2.66 -4.57 0.64
C ARG A 14 2.14 -3.16 0.85
N VAL A 15 2.14 -2.36 -0.22
CA VAL A 15 1.30 -1.16 -0.30
C VAL A 15 0.01 -1.57 -1.00
N HIS A 16 -1.14 -1.43 -0.35
CA HIS A 16 -2.41 -1.89 -0.92
C HIS A 16 -3.61 -1.04 -0.52
N GLY A 17 -4.64 -1.06 -1.34
CA GLY A 17 -5.93 -0.44 -1.02
C GLY A 17 -6.68 -1.20 0.08
N THR A 18 -7.76 -0.63 0.61
CA THR A 18 -8.59 -1.26 1.62
C THR A 18 -10.08 -1.23 1.27
N ASN A 19 -10.83 -2.23 1.75
CA ASN A 19 -12.30 -2.21 1.75
C ASN A 19 -12.88 -1.56 3.02
N GLN A 20 -12.01 -1.12 3.93
CA GLN A 20 -12.35 -0.44 5.18
C GLN A 20 -11.62 0.91 5.23
N PRO A 21 -12.02 1.90 4.40
CA PRO A 21 -11.29 3.17 4.23
C PRO A 21 -11.11 3.95 5.53
N TRP A 22 -12.04 3.83 6.48
CA TRP A 22 -11.96 4.44 7.81
C TRP A 22 -10.80 3.91 8.68
N THR A 23 -10.12 2.84 8.26
CA THR A 23 -8.93 2.31 8.97
C THR A 23 -7.62 2.91 8.45
N VAL A 24 -7.65 3.66 7.35
CA VAL A 24 -6.46 4.37 6.84
C VAL A 24 -6.03 5.44 7.85
N GLY A 25 -4.72 5.54 8.10
CA GLY A 25 -4.16 6.43 9.12
C GLY A 25 -4.14 5.85 10.54
N GLN A 26 -4.68 4.64 10.75
CA GLN A 26 -4.62 3.93 12.04
C GLN A 26 -3.55 2.85 12.03
N ALA A 27 -2.96 2.56 13.20
CA ALA A 27 -1.96 1.50 13.40
C ALA A 27 -2.58 0.09 13.43
N ASN A 28 -3.32 -0.30 12.38
CA ASN A 28 -4.12 -1.53 12.34
C ASN A 28 -3.90 -2.36 11.06
N SER A 29 -2.68 -2.35 10.53
CA SER A 29 -2.35 -2.96 9.24
C SER A 29 -1.45 -4.18 9.31
N SER A 30 -1.06 -4.62 10.51
CA SER A 30 -0.10 -5.71 10.73
C SER A 30 1.20 -5.51 9.91
N GLY A 31 1.58 -4.25 9.69
CA GLY A 31 2.80 -3.85 8.98
C GLY A 31 2.65 -3.60 7.47
N CYS A 32 1.53 -3.96 6.84
CA CYS A 32 1.27 -3.49 5.46
C CYS A 32 0.97 -1.99 5.44
N ILE A 33 1.21 -1.32 4.31
CA ILE A 33 0.83 0.08 4.12
C ILE A 33 -0.54 0.12 3.46
N ARG A 34 -1.55 0.63 4.16
CA ARG A 34 -2.91 0.79 3.63
C ARG A 34 -3.12 2.18 3.07
N MET A 35 -3.72 2.24 1.89
CA MET A 35 -4.17 3.48 1.26
C MET A 35 -5.68 3.39 0.96
N THR A 36 -6.29 4.53 0.64
CA THR A 36 -7.61 4.51 -0.01
C THR A 36 -7.50 3.78 -1.36
N ASN A 37 -8.63 3.35 -1.93
CA ASN A 37 -8.59 2.70 -3.23
C ASN A 37 -8.17 3.67 -4.35
N GLU A 38 -8.61 4.92 -4.26
CA GLU A 38 -8.25 5.99 -5.19
C GLU A 38 -6.74 6.23 -5.19
N ASP A 39 -6.13 6.41 -4.01
CA ASP A 39 -4.71 6.70 -3.91
C ASP A 39 -3.82 5.52 -4.36
N VAL A 40 -4.22 4.27 -4.06
CA VAL A 40 -3.41 3.12 -4.49
C VAL A 40 -3.49 2.90 -6.01
N ILE A 41 -4.61 3.25 -6.63
CA ILE A 41 -4.75 3.18 -8.10
C ILE A 41 -3.83 4.22 -8.73
N ASP A 42 -3.91 5.47 -8.28
CA ASP A 42 -3.05 6.55 -8.78
C ASP A 42 -1.56 6.26 -8.54
N LEU A 43 -1.19 5.67 -7.40
CA LEU A 43 0.18 5.22 -7.17
C LEU A 43 0.60 4.08 -8.11
N TYR A 44 -0.26 3.07 -8.27
CA TYR A 44 0.01 1.89 -9.10
C TYR A 44 0.34 2.28 -10.55
N ASP A 45 -0.40 3.24 -11.11
CA ASP A 45 -0.23 3.68 -12.50
C ASP A 45 1.05 4.51 -12.72
N ARG A 46 1.61 5.11 -11.67
CA ARG A 46 2.79 5.98 -11.76
C ARG A 46 4.12 5.26 -11.48
N VAL A 47 4.10 4.19 -10.69
CA VAL A 47 5.34 3.52 -10.25
C VAL A 47 5.72 2.36 -11.15
N LYS A 48 7.03 2.18 -11.35
CA LYS A 48 7.58 1.06 -12.11
C LYS A 48 8.02 -0.05 -11.16
N ILE A 49 8.05 -1.29 -11.66
CA ILE A 49 8.68 -2.41 -10.94
C ILE A 49 10.15 -2.05 -10.65
N GLY A 50 10.58 -2.29 -9.41
CA GLY A 50 11.91 -1.92 -8.93
C GLY A 50 12.00 -0.52 -8.32
N ALA A 51 10.91 0.24 -8.26
CA ALA A 51 10.87 1.52 -7.54
C ALA A 51 11.30 1.34 -6.07
N GLN A 52 12.18 2.23 -5.60
CA GLN A 52 12.69 2.21 -4.24
C GLN A 52 11.60 2.66 -3.25
N ILE A 53 11.45 1.92 -2.15
CA ILE A 53 10.59 2.28 -1.02
C ILE A 53 11.47 2.58 0.19
N ILE A 54 11.29 3.75 0.79
CA ILE A 54 11.99 4.16 2.02
C ILE A 54 10.93 4.40 3.09
N VAL A 55 10.96 3.61 4.15
CA VAL A 55 10.09 3.79 5.33
C VAL A 55 10.89 4.48 6.42
N ARG A 56 10.32 5.52 7.02
CA ARG A 56 10.93 6.27 8.12
C ARG A 56 10.03 6.24 9.35
N HIS A 57 10.66 6.36 10.51
CA HIS A 57 10.00 6.58 11.79
C HIS A 57 9.66 8.05 11.97
#